data_AF-A0A515L7C5-F1
#
_entry.id   AF-A0A515L7C5-F1
#
_cell.length_a   1.000
_cell.length_b   1.000
_cell.length_c   1.000
_cell.angle_alpha   90.00
_cell.angle_beta   90.00
_cell.angle_gamma   90.00
#
_symmetry.space_group_name_H-M   'P 1'
#
loop_
_entity.id
_entity.type
_entity.pdbx_description
1 polymer ?
#
loop_
_entity_poly.entity_id
_entity_poly.type
_entity_poly.pdbx_seq_one_letter_code
_entity_poly.pdbx_strand_id
1 'polypeptide(L)' 'MTTFRIDIINEHFDQSAELEAPDVVTAWKKAMQSTITIAADQVSHGNPFFGAEVKLTEGKKQIGRYIVSVGATPLKD' A
#
# COMPACT_ATOMS: atom_id res chain seq x y z
N MET A 1 -9.77 18.55 -6.48
CA MET A 1 -8.97 17.37 -6.11
C MET A 1 -9.32 17.01 -4.68
N THR A 2 -9.36 15.71 -4.38
CA THR A 2 -9.68 15.21 -3.05
C THR A 2 -8.43 14.61 -2.44
N THR A 3 -8.20 14.89 -1.17
CA THR A 3 -7.10 14.30 -0.40
C THR A 3 -7.59 13.04 0.28
N PHE A 4 -6.89 11.94 0.02
CA PHE A 4 -7.10 10.66 0.67
C PHE A 4 -5.90 10.35 1.55
N ARG A 5 -6.14 9.64 2.65
CA ARG A 5 -5.07 9.04 3.44
C ARG A 5 -5.05 7.54 3.16
N ILE A 6 -3.87 7.04 2.83
CA ILE A 6 -3.58 5.61 2.74
C ILE A 6 -2.80 5.18 3.97
N ASP A 7 -3.19 4.04 4.51
CA ASP A 7 -2.42 3.30 5.49
C ASP A 7 -2.09 1.93 4.88
N ILE A 8 -0.82 1.58 4.84
CA ILE A 8 -0.29 0.31 4.33
C ILE A 8 0.41 -0.38 5.48
N ILE A 9 -0.11 -1.55 5.89
CA ILE A 9 0.28 -2.24 7.11
C ILE A 9 0.52 -3.72 6.82
N ASN A 10 1.58 -4.28 7.38
CA ASN A 10 1.83 -5.73 7.45
C ASN A 10 2.50 -6.05 8.80
N GLU A 11 2.81 -7.32 9.06
CA GLU A 11 3.41 -7.81 10.28
C GLU A 11 4.71 -7.09 10.68
N HIS A 12 5.45 -6.56 9.71
CA HIS A 12 6.77 -5.93 9.93
C HIS A 12 6.84 -4.47 9.50
N PHE A 13 5.75 -3.89 8.99
CA PHE A 13 5.76 -2.50 8.53
C PHE A 13 4.42 -1.81 8.72
N ASP A 14 4.46 -0.51 9.00
CA ASP A 14 3.30 0.37 9.07
C ASP A 14 3.70 1.71 8.44
N GLN A 15 3.03 2.08 7.35
CA GLN A 15 3.28 3.32 6.65
C GLN A 15 1.98 4.02 6.29
N SER A 16 1.89 5.30 6.62
CA SER A 16 0.78 6.17 6.24
C SER A 16 1.25 7.27 5.29
N ALA A 17 0.44 7.61 4.31
CA ALA A 17 0.69 8.75 3.42
C ALA A 17 -0.61 9.45 3.02
N GLU A 18 -0.51 10.75 2.76
CA GLU A 18 -1.57 11.50 2.09
C GLU A 18 -1.34 11.48 0.58
N LEU A 19 -2.42 11.30 -0.17
CA LEU A 19 -2.39 11.31 -1.62
C LEU A 19 -3.55 12.15 -2.17
N GLU A 20 -3.26 12.96 -3.18
CA GLU A 20 -4.28 13.66 -3.94
C GLU A 20 -4.74 12.81 -5.12
N ALA A 21 -6.05 12.68 -5.29
CA ALA A 21 -6.65 12.02 -6.44
C ALA A 21 -7.95 12.72 -6.87
N PRO A 22 -8.29 12.66 -8.17
CA PRO A 22 -9.55 13.19 -8.69
C PRO A 22 -10.78 12.39 -8.23
N ASP A 23 -10.60 11.10 -7.95
CA ASP A 23 -11.67 10.17 -7.56
C ASP A 23 -11.10 8.96 -6.77
N VAL A 24 -12.00 8.18 -6.17
CA VAL A 24 -11.67 7.00 -5.35
C VAL A 24 -10.96 5.90 -6.14
N VAL A 25 -11.30 5.70 -7.42
CA VAL A 25 -10.68 4.66 -8.25
C VAL A 25 -9.22 5.01 -8.52
N THR A 26 -8.94 6.27 -8.84
CA THR A 26 -7.60 6.79 -9.03
C THR A 26 -6.81 6.74 -7.72
N ALA A 27 -7.44 7.03 -6.58
CA ALA A 27 -6.82 6.88 -5.27
C ALA A 27 -6.38 5.42 -5.00
N TRP A 28 -7.25 4.44 -5.29
CA TRP A 28 -6.91 3.02 -5.15
C TRP A 28 -5.80 2.57 -6.09
N LYS A 29 -5.80 3.02 -7.36
CA LYS A 29 -4.71 2.72 -8.29
C LYS A 29 -3.36 3.20 -7.76
N LYS A 30 -3.31 4.42 -7.22
CA LYS A 30 -2.10 4.97 -6.58
C LYS A 30 -1.72 4.18 -5.33
N ALA A 31 -2.69 3.86 -4.46
CA ALA A 31 -2.44 3.08 -3.24
C ALA A 31 -1.83 1.70 -3.55
N MET A 32 -2.36 1.00 -4.57
CA MET A 32 -1.82 -0.28 -5.04
C MET A 32 -0.41 -0.13 -5.61
N GLN A 33 -0.16 0.88 -6.44
CA GLN A 33 1.18 1.17 -6.95
C GLN A 33 2.19 1.43 -5.83
N SER A 34 1.83 2.27 -4.85
CA SER A 34 2.67 2.52 -3.67
C SER A 34 2.97 1.24 -2.88
N THR A 35 1.96 0.38 -2.70
CA THR A 35 2.12 -0.91 -2.00
C THR A 35 3.11 -1.82 -2.74
N ILE A 36 3.02 -1.91 -4.06
CA ILE A 36 3.95 -2.69 -4.90
C ILE A 36 5.37 -2.14 -4.80
N THR A 37 5.55 -0.81 -4.84
CA THR A 37 6.87 -0.18 -4.70
C THR A 37 7.49 -0.48 -3.33
N ILE A 38 6.72 -0.36 -2.25
CA ILE A 38 7.18 -0.71 -0.89
C ILE A 38 7.56 -2.19 -0.82
N ALA A 39 6.74 -3.07 -1.39
CA ALA A 39 7.03 -4.50 -1.42
C ALA A 39 8.35 -4.81 -2.15
N ALA A 40 8.59 -4.18 -3.31
CA ALA A 40 9.82 -4.33 -4.06
C ALA A 40 11.04 -3.83 -3.27
N ASP A 41 10.91 -2.68 -2.60
CA ASP A 41 11.95 -2.12 -1.74
C ASP A 41 12.29 -3.08 -0.58
N GLN A 42 11.29 -3.58 0.15
CA GLN A 42 11.49 -4.54 1.23
C GLN A 42 12.19 -5.82 0.76
N VAL A 43 11.74 -6.40 -0.34
CA VAL A 43 12.33 -7.63 -0.91
C VAL A 43 13.76 -7.39 -1.37
N SER A 44 14.07 -6.22 -1.96
CA SER A 44 15.44 -5.88 -2.36
C SER A 44 16.41 -5.77 -1.19
N HIS A 45 15.91 -5.45 0.01
CA HIS A 45 16.68 -5.42 1.25
C HIS A 45 16.69 -6.79 1.98
N GLY A 46 16.20 -7.86 1.34
CA GLY A 46 16.20 -9.22 1.89
C GLY A 46 15.02 -9.53 2.80
N ASN A 47 14.07 -8.62 2.97
CA ASN A 47 12.89 -8.85 3.79
C ASN A 47 11.78 -9.49 2.94
N PRO A 48 11.26 -10.67 3.33
CA PRO A 48 10.14 -11.26 2.62
C PRO A 48 8.90 -10.37 2.75
N PHE A 49 8.16 -10.24 1.64
CA PHE A 49 6.90 -9.50 1.59
C PHE A 49 5.86 -10.41 0.94
N PHE A 50 4.82 -10.77 1.68
CA PHE A 50 3.75 -11.65 1.18
C PHE A 50 2.44 -10.91 0.88
N GLY A 51 2.22 -9.80 1.57
CA GLY A 51 1.07 -8.94 1.36
C GLY A 51 1.01 -7.83 2.37
N ALA A 52 0.09 -6.91 2.15
CA ALA A 52 -0.18 -5.82 3.05
C ALA A 52 -1.67 -5.51 3.08
N GLU A 53 -2.12 -5.13 4.25
CA GLU A 53 -3.37 -4.42 4.39
C GLU A 53 -3.22 -3.00 3.87
N VAL A 54 -4.11 -2.62 2.97
CA VAL A 54 -4.20 -1.26 2.44
C VAL A 54 -5.55 -0.71 2.81
N LYS A 55 -5.55 0.36 3.60
CA LYS A 55 -6.73 1.10 4.02
C LYS A 55 -6.73 2.46 3.32
N LEU A 56 -7.89 2.85 2.79
CA LEU A 56 -8.10 4.15 2.18
C LEU A 56 -9.16 4.92 2.95
N THR A 57 -8.84 6.16 3.32
CA THR A 57 -9.75 7.06 4.04
C THR A 57 -9.83 8.42 3.35
N GLU A 58 -11.00 9.06 3.44
CA GLU A 58 -11.27 10.42 2.98
C GLU A 58 -11.78 11.23 4.18
N GLY A 59 -10.92 12.10 4.72
CA GLY A 59 -11.18 12.75 6.01
C GLY A 59 -11.36 11.73 7.14
N LYS A 60 -12.55 11.69 7.76
CA LYS A 60 -12.90 10.72 8.82
C LYS A 60 -13.58 9.45 8.30
N LYS A 61 -13.88 9.38 7.00
CA LYS A 61 -14.63 8.28 6.40
C LYS A 61 -13.67 7.21 5.89
N GLN A 62 -13.86 5.96 6.31
CA GLN A 62 -13.19 4.83 5.68
C GLN A 62 -13.90 4.51 4.35
N ILE A 63 -13.14 4.56 3.26
CA ILE A 63 -13.63 4.26 1.92
C ILE A 63 -13.59 2.76 1.67
N GLY A 64 -12.50 2.11 2.09
CA GLY A 64 -12.34 0.67 1.97
C GLY A 64 -11.06 0.16 2.61
N ARG A 65 -10.95 -1.16 2.67
CA ARG A 65 -9.81 -1.91 3.19
C ARG A 65 -9.65 -3.16 2.33
N TYR A 66 -8.47 -3.35 1.76
CA TYR A 66 -8.14 -4.51 0.95
C TYR A 66 -6.84 -5.15 1.43
N ILE A 67 -6.69 -6.44 1.18
CA ILE A 67 -5.40 -7.12 1.30
C ILE A 67 -4.81 -7.13 -0.11
N VAL A 68 -3.62 -6.55 -0.24
CA VAL A 68 -2.82 -6.58 -1.47
C VAL A 68 -1.71 -7.59 -1.25
N SER A 69 -1.89 -8.79 -1.79
CA SER A 69 -0.85 -9.82 -1.76
C SER A 69 0.15 -9.57 -2.88
N VAL A 70 1.42 -9.35 -2.53
CA VAL A 70 2.53 -9.25 -3.47
C VAL A 70 3.42 -10.46 -3.16
N GLY A 71 3.30 -11.53 -3.95
CA GLY A 71 4.15 -12.71 -3.77
C GLY A 71 5.52 -12.46 -4.37
N ALA A 72 6.47 -11.97 -3.58
CA ALA A 72 7.84 -11.75 -4.00
C ALA A 72 8.82 -12.32 -2.96
N THR A 73 9.77 -13.12 -3.42
CA THR A 73 10.81 -13.75 -2.58
C THR A 73 12.16 -13.51 -3.23
N PRO A 74 13.19 -13.11 -2.47
CA PRO A 74 14.54 -13.01 -3.01
C PRO A 74 14.99 -14.37 -3.54
N LEU A 75 15.48 -14.42 -4.77
CA LEU A 75 16.22 -15.60 -5.22
C LEU A 75 17.56 -15.59 -4.47
N LYS A 76 17.94 -16.74 -3.89
CA LYS A 76 19.30 -16.90 -3.37
C LYS A 76 20.25 -16.85 -4.57
N ASP A 77 21.24 -15.95 -4.52
CA ASP A 77 22.43 -16.06 -5.37
C ASP A 77 23.27 -17.29 -4.94
#